data_AF-A0A381WEM2-F1
#
_entry.id   AF-A0A381WEM2-F1
#
_cell.length_a   1.000
_cell.length_b   1.000
_cell.length_c   1.000
_cell.angle_alpha   90.00
_cell.angle_beta   90.00
_cell.angle_gamma   90.00
#
_symmetry.space_group_name_H-M   'P 1'
#
loop_
_entity.id
_entity.type
_entity.pdbx_description
1 polymer ?
#
loop_
_entity_poly.entity_id
_entity_poly.type
_entity_poly.pdbx_seq_one_letter_code
_entity_poly.pdbx_strand_id
1 'polypeptide(L)' 'MFTIKQPSTIIFGKYSAQEYKFPKDSLVVTSVGAKSRGWLEYLKLVDCYHYDNVESNPSIETTEKIISEFSDSNFSNI' A
#
# COMPACT_ATOMS: atom_id res chain seq x y z
N MET A 1 -20.30 13.78 -24.16
CA MET A 1 -20.55 12.50 -23.47
C MET A 1 -19.61 12.44 -22.27
N PHE A 2 -20.12 12.23 -21.06
CA PHE A 2 -19.26 12.15 -19.87
C PHE A 2 -18.63 10.75 -19.76
N THR A 3 -17.37 10.70 -19.32
CA THR A 3 -16.71 9.43 -19.00
C THR A 3 -16.78 9.19 -17.50
N ILE A 4 -17.33 8.06 -17.09
CA ILE A 4 -17.31 7.62 -15.70
C ILE A 4 -16.16 6.62 -15.54
N LYS A 5 -15.24 6.91 -14.62
CA LYS A 5 -14.14 6.00 -14.23
C LYS A 5 -14.46 5.44 -12.84
N GLN A 6 -14.49 4.11 -12.73
CA GLN A 6 -14.65 3.40 -11.47
C GLN A 6 -13.69 2.19 -11.43
N PRO A 7 -13.30 1.71 -10.24
CA PRO A 7 -12.57 0.46 -10.13
C PRO A 7 -13.34 -0.69 -10.78
N SER A 8 -12.62 -1.65 -11.39
CA SER A 8 -13.22 -2.87 -11.94
C SER A 8 -13.74 -3.82 -10.86
N THR A 9 -13.33 -3.65 -9.60
CA THR A 9 -13.71 -4.50 -8.48
C THR A 9 -13.72 -3.70 -7.18
N ILE A 10 -14.75 -3.90 -6.34
CA ILE A 10 -14.88 -3.32 -5.00
C ILE A 10 -15.12 -4.48 -4.03
N ILE A 11 -14.30 -4.60 -3.00
CA ILE A 11 -14.44 -5.61 -1.94
C ILE A 11 -14.87 -4.88 -0.66
N PHE A 12 -16.09 -5.15 -0.21
CA PHE A 12 -16.71 -4.47 0.93
C PHE A 12 -17.25 -5.48 1.93
N GLY A 13 -17.25 -5.12 3.22
CA GLY A 13 -17.76 -5.94 4.31
C GLY A 13 -16.80 -5.99 5.50
N LYS A 14 -17.25 -6.56 6.61
CA LYS A 14 -16.39 -6.82 7.76
C LYS A 14 -15.30 -7.81 7.34
N TYR A 15 -14.06 -7.57 7.78
CA TYR A 15 -12.88 -8.42 7.50
C TYR A 15 -12.41 -8.47 6.05
N SER A 16 -13.01 -7.72 5.12
CA SER A 16 -12.63 -7.75 3.70
C SER A 16 -11.13 -7.56 3.45
N ALA A 17 -10.52 -6.60 4.16
CA ALA A 17 -9.09 -6.33 4.04
C ALA A 17 -8.19 -7.44 4.60
N GLN A 18 -8.63 -8.16 5.63
CA GLN A 18 -7.87 -9.27 6.25
C GLN A 18 -7.96 -10.57 5.43
N GLU A 19 -9.09 -10.78 4.78
CA GLU A 19 -9.36 -11.95 3.93
C GLU A 19 -8.82 -11.78 2.51
N TYR A 20 -8.64 -10.53 2.07
CA TYR A 20 -8.03 -10.23 0.78
C TYR A 20 -6.60 -10.79 0.71
N LYS A 21 -6.30 -11.45 -0.41
CA LYS A 21 -4.99 -12.04 -0.67
C LYS A 21 -4.16 -11.04 -1.47
N PHE A 22 -3.38 -10.23 -0.77
CA PHE A 22 -2.42 -9.35 -1.40
C PHE A 22 -1.34 -10.15 -2.15
N PRO A 23 -0.77 -9.61 -3.24
CA PRO A 23 0.40 -10.20 -3.89
C PRO A 23 1.55 -10.36 -2.90
N LYS A 24 2.30 -11.45 -3.07
CA LYS A 24 3.58 -11.62 -2.39
C LYS A 24 4.56 -10.55 -2.87
N ASP A 25 5.52 -10.22 -2.01
CA ASP A 25 6.60 -9.28 -2.34
C ASP A 25 6.05 -7.91 -2.79
N SER A 26 4.98 -7.41 -2.18
CA SER A 26 4.43 -6.08 -2.51
C SER A 26 5.26 -4.96 -1.89
N LEU A 27 5.14 -3.73 -2.42
CA LEU A 27 5.56 -2.51 -1.73
C LEU A 27 4.36 -1.87 -1.01
N VAL A 28 4.41 -1.85 0.32
CA VAL A 28 3.41 -1.22 1.19
C VAL A 28 3.86 0.20 1.51
N VAL A 29 3.17 1.18 0.95
CA VAL A 29 3.39 2.60 1.23
C VAL A 29 2.35 3.08 2.23
N THR A 30 2.79 3.54 3.40
CA THR A 30 1.91 3.91 4.51
C THR A 30 2.54 4.96 5.44
N SER A 31 1.76 5.43 6.41
CA SER A 31 2.23 6.35 7.44
C SER A 31 2.72 5.61 8.69
N VAL A 32 3.43 6.33 9.55
CA VAL A 32 4.09 5.79 10.77
C VAL A 32 3.15 5.06 11.72
N GLY A 33 1.85 5.37 11.63
CA GLY A 33 0.83 4.81 12.49
C GLY A 33 0.28 3.45 12.05
N ALA A 34 0.66 2.93 10.88
CA ALA A 34 0.18 1.63 10.42
C ALA A 34 0.79 0.50 11.24
N LYS A 35 2.13 0.53 11.40
CA LYS A 35 2.88 -0.46 12.17
C LYS A 35 2.49 -0.48 13.64
N SER A 36 2.45 0.69 14.29
CA SER A 36 2.13 0.78 15.73
C SER A 36 0.69 0.34 16.08
N ARG A 37 -0.23 0.34 15.10
CA ARG A 37 -1.61 -0.13 15.28
C ARG A 37 -1.83 -1.57 14.82
N GLY A 38 -0.79 -2.27 14.39
CA GLY A 38 -0.88 -3.68 14.00
C GLY A 38 -1.50 -3.92 12.62
N TRP A 39 -1.52 -2.91 11.72
CA TRP A 39 -2.16 -3.04 10.42
C TRP A 39 -1.42 -4.01 9.49
N LEU A 40 -0.09 -4.04 9.56
CA LEU A 40 0.72 -4.90 8.69
C LEU A 40 0.49 -6.37 9.03
N GLU A 41 0.37 -6.69 10.32
CA GLU A 41 0.04 -8.00 10.85
C GLU A 41 -1.40 -8.39 10.49
N TYR A 42 -2.35 -7.48 10.70
CA TYR A 42 -3.77 -7.70 10.38
C TYR A 42 -3.97 -8.02 8.89
N LEU A 43 -3.24 -7.32 8.01
CA LEU A 43 -3.30 -7.50 6.55
C LEU A 43 -2.37 -8.61 6.03
N LYS A 44 -1.57 -9.25 6.90
CA LYS A 44 -0.58 -10.29 6.54
C LYS A 44 0.46 -9.78 5.55
N LEU A 45 0.88 -8.54 5.71
CA LEU A 45 1.84 -7.83 4.86
C LEU A 45 3.23 -7.69 5.51
N VAL A 46 3.46 -8.30 6.67
CA VAL A 46 4.70 -8.11 7.46
C VAL A 46 5.97 -8.42 6.66
N ASP A 47 5.91 -9.42 5.76
CA ASP A 47 7.06 -9.86 4.97
C ASP A 47 7.23 -9.12 3.62
N CYS A 48 6.43 -8.08 3.39
CA CYS A 48 6.52 -7.23 2.18
C CYS A 48 7.55 -6.09 2.37
N TYR A 49 7.87 -5.38 1.28
CA TYR A 49 8.65 -4.15 1.34
C TYR A 49 7.79 -3.05 1.95
N HIS A 50 8.30 -2.28 2.92
CA HIS A 50 7.53 -1.22 3.58
C HIS A 50 8.22 0.14 3.46
N TYR A 51 7.46 1.14 3.05
CA TYR A 51 7.76 2.54 3.30
C TYR A 51 6.69 3.07 4.25
N ASP A 52 7.02 3.21 5.54
CA ASP A 52 6.06 3.53 6.59
C ASP A 52 6.18 4.97 7.12
N ASN A 53 6.79 5.87 6.35
CA ASN A 53 7.06 7.24 6.78
C ASN A 53 6.38 8.31 5.90
N VAL A 54 5.20 8.01 5.34
CA VAL A 54 4.42 9.02 4.61
C VAL A 54 3.79 10.02 5.58
N GLU A 55 4.03 11.31 5.32
CA GLU A 55 3.46 12.45 6.02
C GLU A 55 2.04 12.84 5.53
N SER A 56 1.32 13.62 6.33
CA SER A 56 0.05 14.21 5.92
C SER A 56 0.26 15.20 4.77
N ASN A 57 -0.59 15.12 3.74
CA ASN A 57 -0.43 15.87 2.49
C ASN A 57 0.95 15.62 1.86
N PRO A 58 1.19 14.38 1.39
CA PRO A 58 2.52 13.96 0.95
C PRO A 58 3.06 14.87 -0.15
N SER A 59 4.33 15.22 -0.04
CA SER A 59 5.00 16.09 -0.99
C SER A 59 5.51 15.31 -2.22
N ILE A 60 5.95 16.05 -3.24
CA ILE A 60 6.58 15.42 -4.40
C ILE A 60 7.91 14.78 -4.02
N GLU A 61 8.65 15.38 -3.09
CA GLU A 61 9.93 14.87 -2.58
C GLU A 61 9.75 13.51 -1.89
N THR A 62 8.66 13.32 -1.15
CA THR A 62 8.32 12.00 -0.57
C THR A 62 8.09 10.96 -1.65
N THR A 63 7.44 11.34 -2.75
CA THR A 63 7.22 10.43 -3.89
C THR A 63 8.55 10.07 -4.56
N GLU A 64 9.40 11.07 -4.85
CA GLU A 64 10.72 10.87 -5.44
C GLU A 64 11.61 9.99 -4.57
N LYS A 65 11.54 10.17 -3.24
CA LYS A 65 12.25 9.34 -2.28
C LYS A 65 11.79 7.88 -2.36
N ILE A 66 10.48 7.62 -2.34
CA ILE A 66 9.97 6.24 -2.45
C ILE A 66 10.43 5.61 -3.77
N ILE A 67 10.32 6.33 -4.89
CA ILE A 67 10.75 5.81 -6.19
C ILE A 67 12.25 5.48 -6.19
N SER A 68 13.08 6.38 -5.66
CA SER A 68 14.54 6.20 -5.57
C SER A 68 14.92 5.04 -4.65
N GLU A 69 14.26 4.91 -3.50
CA GLU A 69 14.55 3.86 -2.51
C GLU A 69 14.20 2.46 -3.03
N PHE A 70 13.15 2.35 -3.85
CA PHE A 70 12.65 1.07 -4.35
C PHE A 70 12.87 0.86 -5.87
N SER A 71 13.66 1.69 -6.55
CA SER A 71 13.84 1.61 -8.02
C SER A 71 14.42 0.28 -8.50
N ASP A 72 15.31 -0.30 -7.70
CA ASP A 72 15.98 -1.58 -8.00
C ASP A 72 15.35 -2.76 -7.24
N SER A 73 14.25 -2.51 -6.51
CA SER A 73 13.55 -3.56 -5.76
C SER A 73 12.64 -4.36 -6.69
N ASN A 74 12.60 -5.67 -6.49
CA ASN A 74 11.77 -6.56 -7.29
C ASN A 74 10.47 -6.88 -6.54
N PHE A 75 9.58 -5.88 -6.44
CA PHE A 75 8.26 -6.07 -5.84
C PHE A 75 7.19 -6.36 -6.90
N SER A 76 6.20 -7.16 -6.52
CA SER A 76 5.07 -7.48 -7.39
C SER A 76 4.13 -6.29 -7.54
N ASN A 77 3.57 -6.12 -8.74
CA ASN A 77 2.48 -5.19 -9.02
C ASN A 77 1.27 -5.95 -9.61
N ILE A 78 0.07 -5.38 -9.46
CA ILE A 78 -1.15 -5.77 -10.18
C ILE A 78 -1.50 -4.64 -11.14
#